data_AF-A0A3M7FJI8-F1
#
_entry.id   AF-A0A3M7FJI8-F1
#
_cell.length_a   1.000
_cell.length_b   1.000
_cell.length_c   1.000
_cell.angle_alpha   90.00
_cell.angle_beta   90.00
_cell.angle_gamma   90.00
#
_symmetry.space_group_name_H-M   'P 1'
#
loop_
_entity.id
_entity.type
_entity.pdbx_description
1 polymer ?
#
loop_
_entity_poly.entity_id
_entity_poly.type
_entity_poly.pdbx_seq_one_letter_code
_entity_poly.pdbx_strand_id
1 'polypeptide(L)'
;MDATHKDPFETYPVPYQPWFTWLLDFWYIHILPKARSLVKLQPQTLSSYVLWSRRFELTEPALFYTSLFLATGIPVANGQMHVEKALWLRGQAVRALNEALDDPDRAISNAMISAVGKVALHEFIYGDRQAAIRIHRPAQQRMIAMRGGIEKLGFPVITLQLMTWYDALMAAESGTVAYFKDVPKKLAIASYTEEEAVRVTNESSPHRNKHPGYGTMETPKLSEGAAAPCVTAER
;
A
#
# COMPACT_ATOMS: atom_id res chain seq x y z
N MET A 1 -2.12 24.53 -25.74
CA MET A 1 -2.88 23.59 -24.90
C MET A 1 -2.38 22.20 -25.26
N ASP A 2 -1.59 21.59 -24.37
CA ASP A 2 -0.85 20.36 -24.67
C ASP A 2 -1.63 19.13 -24.19
N ALA A 3 -1.97 18.25 -25.12
CA ALA A 3 -2.75 17.03 -24.90
C ALA A 3 -1.89 15.83 -24.43
N THR A 4 -0.58 16.02 -24.22
CA THR A 4 0.36 14.91 -23.92
C THR A 4 0.51 14.57 -22.43
N HIS A 5 -0.21 15.26 -21.54
CA HIS A 5 -0.28 14.96 -20.11
C HIS A 5 -1.67 14.49 -19.64
N LYS A 6 -2.48 13.95 -20.54
CA LYS A 6 -3.72 13.25 -20.20
C LYS A 6 -3.48 11.78 -20.48
N ASP A 7 -4.06 10.89 -19.68
CA ASP A 7 -4.26 9.50 -20.05
C ASP A 7 -5.01 9.47 -21.40
N PRO A 8 -4.29 9.40 -22.54
CA PRO A 8 -4.82 9.84 -23.83
C PRO A 8 -5.75 8.78 -24.44
N PHE A 9 -5.81 7.63 -23.79
CA PHE A 9 -6.60 6.46 -24.16
C PHE A 9 -7.64 6.13 -23.08
N GLU A 10 -7.82 6.99 -22.06
CA GLU A 10 -8.76 6.76 -20.94
C GLU A 10 -8.59 5.36 -20.31
N THR A 11 -7.34 4.93 -20.15
CA THR A 11 -6.97 3.60 -19.64
C THR A 11 -6.97 3.51 -18.13
N TYR A 12 -6.94 4.63 -17.41
CA TYR A 12 -6.87 4.64 -15.96
C TYR A 12 -8.24 4.27 -15.40
N PRO A 13 -8.31 3.37 -14.41
CA PRO A 13 -9.59 2.94 -13.81
C PRO A 13 -10.20 4.03 -12.90
N VAL A 14 -9.64 5.25 -12.92
CA VAL A 14 -9.98 6.35 -12.01
C VAL A 14 -9.85 7.70 -12.72
N PRO A 15 -10.52 8.77 -12.23
CA PRO A 15 -10.31 10.12 -12.73
C PRO A 15 -8.85 10.57 -12.64
N TYR A 16 -8.27 10.90 -13.79
CA TYR A 16 -6.88 11.35 -13.89
C TYR A 16 -6.63 12.65 -13.10
N GLN A 17 -5.43 12.75 -12.51
CA GLN A 17 -4.90 14.00 -11.99
C GLN A 17 -3.55 14.30 -12.66
N PRO A 18 -3.25 15.58 -13.01
CA PRO A 18 -2.03 15.95 -13.73
C PRO A 18 -0.70 15.48 -13.11
N TRP A 19 -0.68 15.22 -11.80
CA TRP A 19 0.51 14.81 -11.07
C TRP A 19 0.64 13.28 -10.91
N PHE A 20 -0.30 12.49 -11.43
CA PHE A 20 -0.18 11.02 -11.42
C PHE A 20 0.98 10.55 -12.27
N THR A 21 1.17 11.13 -13.47
CA THR A 21 2.26 10.77 -14.37
C THR A 21 3.61 10.92 -13.69
N TRP A 22 3.80 12.03 -12.96
CA TRP A 22 5.03 12.25 -12.19
C TRP A 22 5.29 11.17 -11.14
N LEU A 23 4.27 10.73 -10.39
CA LEU A 23 4.41 9.65 -9.40
C LEU A 23 4.73 8.31 -10.04
N LEU A 24 4.09 8.02 -11.17
CA LEU A 24 4.31 6.79 -11.91
C LEU A 24 5.73 6.73 -12.46
N ASP A 25 6.21 7.82 -13.05
CA ASP A 25 7.59 7.95 -13.53
C ASP A 25 8.57 7.87 -12.36
N PHE A 26 8.30 8.59 -11.27
CA PHE A 26 9.09 8.53 -10.06
C PHE A 26 9.25 7.09 -9.55
N TRP A 27 8.15 6.35 -9.44
CA TRP A 27 8.19 4.98 -8.95
C TRP A 27 8.92 4.03 -9.90
N TYR A 28 8.51 4.00 -11.18
CA TYR A 28 8.94 2.97 -12.12
C TYR A 28 10.25 3.26 -12.84
N ILE A 29 10.60 4.54 -13.03
CA ILE A 29 11.83 4.96 -13.72
C ILE A 29 12.95 5.24 -12.71
N HIS A 30 12.63 5.73 -11.50
CA HIS A 30 13.66 6.14 -10.55
C HIS A 30 13.79 5.22 -9.33
N ILE A 31 12.70 4.85 -8.65
CA ILE A 31 12.78 4.09 -7.40
C ILE A 31 13.01 2.61 -7.65
N LEU A 32 12.13 1.95 -8.40
CA LEU A 32 12.19 0.50 -8.59
C LEU A 32 13.52 0.02 -9.22
N PRO A 33 14.08 0.70 -10.25
CA PRO A 33 15.38 0.30 -10.79
C PRO A 33 16.54 0.46 -9.81
N LYS A 34 16.50 1.47 -8.91
CA LYS A 34 17.52 1.66 -7.87
C LYS A 34 17.40 0.62 -6.76
N ALA A 35 16.19 0.27 -6.36
CA ALA A 35 15.93 -0.71 -5.31
C ALA A 35 16.15 -2.16 -5.79
N ARG A 36 16.35 -2.41 -7.09
CA ARG A 36 16.38 -3.77 -7.68
C ARG A 36 17.30 -4.75 -6.95
N SER A 37 18.51 -4.35 -6.58
CA SER A 37 19.47 -5.22 -5.89
C SER A 37 19.04 -5.50 -4.45
N LEU A 38 18.48 -4.48 -3.79
CA LEU A 38 17.98 -4.55 -2.42
C LEU A 38 16.80 -5.51 -2.31
N VAL A 39 15.86 -5.39 -3.25
CA VAL A 39 14.74 -6.32 -3.37
C VAL A 39 15.10 -7.58 -4.17
N LYS A 40 16.40 -7.91 -4.34
CA LYS A 40 16.90 -9.17 -4.93
C LYS A 40 16.27 -9.51 -6.29
N LEU A 41 16.05 -8.51 -7.13
CA LEU A 41 15.51 -8.64 -8.48
C LEU A 41 16.62 -8.85 -9.51
N GLN A 42 16.45 -9.87 -10.35
CA GLN A 42 17.31 -10.07 -11.51
C GLN A 42 17.06 -8.97 -12.56
N PRO A 43 18.10 -8.37 -13.16
CA PRO A 43 17.92 -7.29 -14.14
C PRO A 43 17.00 -7.69 -15.31
N GLN A 44 17.06 -8.95 -15.73
CA GLN A 44 16.28 -9.48 -16.87
C GLN A 44 14.77 -9.57 -16.57
N THR A 45 14.36 -9.57 -15.30
CA THR A 45 12.95 -9.68 -14.91
C THR A 45 12.31 -8.34 -14.57
N LEU A 46 13.09 -7.25 -14.50
CA LEU A 46 12.58 -5.94 -14.13
C LEU A 46 11.58 -5.41 -15.16
N SER A 47 11.92 -5.42 -16.46
CA SER A 47 11.05 -4.88 -17.50
C SER A 47 9.73 -5.64 -17.62
N SER A 48 9.75 -6.97 -17.51
CA SER A 48 8.54 -7.80 -17.54
C SER A 48 7.68 -7.56 -16.31
N TYR A 49 8.29 -7.38 -15.14
CA TYR A 49 7.57 -7.01 -13.93
C TYR A 49 6.95 -5.62 -14.00
N VAL A 50 7.67 -4.61 -14.50
CA VAL A 50 7.12 -3.26 -14.67
C VAL A 50 5.88 -3.33 -15.56
N LEU A 51 5.96 -4.00 -16.71
CA LEU A 51 4.83 -4.15 -17.61
C LEU A 51 3.65 -4.89 -16.95
N TRP A 52 3.92 -6.01 -16.27
CA TRP A 52 2.89 -6.77 -15.56
C TRP A 52 2.26 -5.96 -14.43
N SER A 53 3.05 -5.30 -13.59
CA SER A 53 2.61 -4.50 -12.45
C SER A 53 1.73 -3.35 -12.93
N ARG A 54 2.14 -2.65 -13.98
CA ARG A 54 1.34 -1.57 -14.57
C ARG A 54 -0.01 -2.06 -15.08
N ARG A 55 -0.05 -3.19 -15.80
CA ARG A 55 -1.32 -3.78 -16.27
C ARG A 55 -2.20 -4.21 -15.09
N PHE A 56 -1.60 -4.84 -14.09
CA PHE A 56 -2.29 -5.31 -12.90
C PHE A 56 -2.90 -4.16 -12.09
N GLU A 57 -2.18 -3.05 -11.92
CA GLU A 57 -2.66 -1.86 -11.23
C GLU A 57 -3.86 -1.21 -11.93
N LEU A 58 -4.00 -1.37 -13.25
CA LEU A 58 -5.14 -0.87 -14.01
C LEU A 58 -6.41 -1.75 -13.88
N THR A 59 -6.31 -2.94 -13.28
CA THR A 59 -7.45 -3.86 -13.17
C THR A 59 -8.45 -3.51 -12.07
N GLU A 60 -8.09 -2.63 -11.14
CA GLU A 60 -8.90 -2.31 -9.96
C GLU A 60 -8.61 -0.88 -9.50
N PRO A 61 -9.63 0.00 -9.39
CA PRO A 61 -9.48 1.34 -8.82
C PRO A 61 -8.73 1.40 -7.49
N ALA A 62 -9.04 0.51 -6.54
CA ALA A 62 -8.35 0.44 -5.24
C ALA A 62 -6.86 0.11 -5.42
N LEU A 63 -6.59 -0.88 -6.28
CA LEU A 63 -5.33 -1.17 -6.98
C LEU A 63 -4.50 0.09 -7.26
N PHE A 64 -5.06 0.86 -8.19
CA PHE A 64 -4.40 1.99 -8.79
C PHE A 64 -4.13 3.10 -7.77
N TYR A 65 -5.15 3.50 -7.01
CA TYR A 65 -5.02 4.55 -6.00
C TYR A 65 -4.02 4.18 -4.91
N THR A 66 -4.04 2.96 -4.40
CA THR A 66 -3.06 2.52 -3.39
C THR A 66 -1.65 2.48 -3.96
N SER A 67 -1.47 2.12 -5.23
CA SER A 67 -0.14 2.08 -5.85
C SER A 67 0.46 3.48 -6.00
N LEU A 68 -0.38 4.45 -6.38
CA LEU A 68 0.00 5.86 -6.35
C LEU A 68 0.27 6.35 -4.91
N PHE A 69 -0.55 5.95 -3.95
CA PHE A 69 -0.37 6.30 -2.54
C PHE A 69 0.98 5.80 -2.01
N LEU A 70 1.31 4.53 -2.25
CA LEU A 70 2.61 3.95 -1.91
C LEU A 70 3.77 4.77 -2.50
N ALA A 71 3.63 5.19 -3.76
CA ALA A 71 4.65 5.98 -4.45
C ALA A 71 4.87 7.38 -3.85
N THR A 72 3.94 7.90 -3.04
CA THR A 72 4.09 9.22 -2.39
C THR A 72 5.06 9.24 -1.22
N GLY A 73 5.34 8.10 -0.59
CA GLY A 73 6.06 8.06 0.68
C GLY A 73 7.45 8.70 0.61
N ILE A 74 8.28 8.26 -0.35
CA ILE A 74 9.63 8.80 -0.54
C ILE A 74 9.62 10.30 -0.92
N PRO A 75 8.84 10.74 -1.93
CA PRO A 75 8.73 12.16 -2.27
C PRO A 75 8.33 13.06 -1.11
N VAL A 76 7.33 12.65 -0.31
CA VAL A 76 6.88 13.45 0.83
C VAL A 76 7.98 13.50 1.90
N ALA A 77 8.59 12.36 2.22
CA ALA A 77 9.70 12.28 3.18
C ALA A 77 10.92 13.13 2.75
N ASN A 78 11.13 13.30 1.44
CA ASN A 78 12.19 14.11 0.87
C ASN A 78 11.82 15.58 0.67
N GLY A 79 10.59 16.01 0.99
CA GLY A 79 10.11 17.37 0.73
C GLY A 79 9.87 17.71 -0.75
N GLN A 80 9.79 16.69 -1.61
CA GLN A 80 9.54 16.81 -3.05
C GLN A 80 8.04 16.83 -3.38
N MET A 81 7.20 16.42 -2.43
CA MET A 81 5.75 16.39 -2.57
C MET A 81 5.09 16.84 -1.27
N HIS A 82 4.05 17.66 -1.42
CA HIS A 82 3.15 18.07 -0.34
C HIS A 82 2.34 16.88 0.19
N VAL A 83 2.28 16.72 1.52
CA VAL A 83 1.61 15.60 2.20
C VAL A 83 0.11 15.53 1.87
N GLU A 84 -0.51 16.65 1.52
CA GLU A 84 -1.91 16.77 1.13
C GLU A 84 -2.24 15.90 -0.09
N LYS A 85 -1.30 15.71 -1.02
CA LYS A 85 -1.50 14.79 -2.17
C LYS A 85 -1.50 13.33 -1.72
N ALA A 86 -0.65 12.97 -0.77
CA ALA A 86 -0.63 11.64 -0.17
C ALA A 86 -1.93 11.38 0.63
N LEU A 87 -2.38 12.37 1.43
CA LEU A 87 -3.65 12.32 2.15
C LEU A 87 -4.84 12.17 1.21
N TRP A 88 -4.84 12.90 0.08
CA TRP A 88 -5.88 12.77 -0.93
C TRP A 88 -5.92 11.37 -1.53
N LEU A 89 -4.75 10.79 -1.90
CA LEU A 89 -4.69 9.42 -2.41
C LEU A 89 -5.09 8.39 -1.38
N ARG A 90 -4.70 8.58 -0.12
CA ARG A 90 -5.15 7.74 1.00
C ARG A 90 -6.68 7.73 1.08
N GLY A 91 -7.31 8.89 1.02
CA GLY A 91 -8.76 9.02 1.01
C GLY A 91 -9.43 8.34 -0.19
N GLN A 92 -8.87 8.49 -1.39
CA GLN A 92 -9.37 7.79 -2.59
C GLN A 92 -9.21 6.27 -2.49
N ALA A 93 -8.04 5.81 -2.04
CA ALA A 93 -7.76 4.40 -1.85
C ALA A 93 -8.71 3.76 -0.84
N VAL A 94 -8.96 4.41 0.30
CA VAL A 94 -9.92 3.92 1.32
C VAL A 94 -11.35 3.85 0.76
N ARG A 95 -11.80 4.86 0.01
CA ARG A 95 -13.12 4.82 -0.63
C ARG A 95 -13.24 3.66 -1.63
N ALA A 96 -12.28 3.55 -2.54
CA ALA A 96 -12.27 2.48 -3.55
C ALA A 96 -12.15 1.08 -2.91
N LEU A 97 -11.39 0.95 -1.82
CA LEU A 97 -11.31 -0.30 -1.04
C LEU A 97 -12.67 -0.67 -0.46
N ASN A 98 -13.38 0.28 0.17
CA ASN A 98 -14.71 0.03 0.73
C ASN A 98 -15.71 -0.39 -0.36
N GLU A 99 -15.74 0.32 -1.48
CA GLU A 99 -16.58 -0.03 -2.63
C GLU A 99 -16.29 -1.45 -3.17
N ALA A 100 -15.01 -1.85 -3.21
CA ALA A 100 -14.61 -3.17 -3.65
C ALA A 100 -14.91 -4.28 -2.61
N LEU A 101 -14.97 -3.94 -1.32
CA LEU A 101 -15.33 -4.89 -0.26
C LEU A 101 -16.83 -5.21 -0.25
N ASP A 102 -17.68 -4.31 -0.73
CA ASP A 102 -19.12 -4.52 -0.88
C ASP A 102 -19.47 -5.41 -2.08
N ASP A 103 -18.50 -5.71 -2.96
CA ASP A 103 -18.65 -6.58 -4.12
C ASP A 103 -17.92 -7.93 -3.87
N PRO A 104 -18.63 -9.07 -3.73
CA PRO A 104 -18.03 -10.37 -3.45
C PRO A 104 -16.97 -10.84 -4.46
N ASP A 105 -17.11 -10.47 -5.73
CA ASP A 105 -16.18 -10.88 -6.79
C ASP A 105 -14.87 -10.09 -6.71
N ARG A 106 -14.95 -8.85 -6.22
CA ARG A 106 -13.79 -7.95 -6.06
C ARG A 106 -13.13 -8.10 -4.70
N ALA A 107 -13.91 -8.29 -3.64
CA ALA A 107 -13.51 -8.18 -2.23
C ALA A 107 -12.26 -9.01 -1.87
N ILE A 108 -12.14 -10.21 -2.45
CA ILE A 108 -10.99 -11.12 -2.21
C ILE A 108 -10.15 -11.36 -3.46
N SER A 109 -10.28 -10.50 -4.47
CA SER A 109 -9.47 -10.54 -5.69
C SER A 109 -7.98 -10.37 -5.37
N ASN A 110 -7.13 -10.80 -6.31
CA ASN A 110 -5.69 -10.57 -6.18
C ASN A 110 -5.36 -9.07 -6.09
N ALA A 111 -6.10 -8.24 -6.82
CA ALA A 111 -5.91 -6.81 -6.80
C ALA A 111 -6.19 -6.22 -5.41
N MET A 112 -7.29 -6.64 -4.78
CA MET A 112 -7.63 -6.24 -3.42
C MET A 112 -6.63 -6.74 -2.38
N ILE A 113 -6.18 -7.99 -2.48
CA ILE A 113 -5.11 -8.53 -1.61
C ILE A 113 -3.83 -7.68 -1.72
N SER A 114 -3.43 -7.33 -2.93
CA SER A 114 -2.25 -6.50 -3.18
C SER A 114 -2.44 -5.08 -2.65
N ALA A 115 -3.62 -4.48 -2.86
CA ALA A 115 -3.96 -3.15 -2.35
C ALA A 115 -3.84 -3.08 -0.82
N VAL A 116 -4.47 -4.00 -0.09
CA VAL A 116 -4.41 -4.02 1.38
C VAL A 116 -2.99 -4.19 1.89
N GLY A 117 -2.16 -5.02 1.23
CA GLY A 117 -0.74 -5.17 1.56
C GLY A 117 0.07 -3.88 1.35
N LYS A 118 -0.15 -3.18 0.22
CA LYS A 118 0.51 -1.91 -0.06
C LYS A 118 0.09 -0.81 0.92
N VAL A 119 -1.17 -0.77 1.34
CA VAL A 119 -1.63 0.13 2.43
C VAL A 119 -0.91 -0.22 3.74
N ALA A 120 -0.87 -1.50 4.12
CA ALA A 120 -0.18 -1.93 5.33
C ALA A 120 1.29 -1.48 5.33
N LEU A 121 2.00 -1.72 4.22
CA LEU A 121 3.39 -1.31 4.06
C LEU A 121 3.56 0.21 4.19
N HIS A 122 2.73 0.97 3.49
CA HIS A 122 2.85 2.42 3.48
C HIS A 122 2.58 3.03 4.86
N GLU A 123 1.49 2.62 5.51
CA GLU A 123 1.15 3.05 6.86
C GLU A 123 2.24 2.64 7.88
N PHE A 124 2.86 1.46 7.70
CA PHE A 124 3.94 1.03 8.55
C PHE A 124 5.19 1.90 8.46
N ILE A 125 5.56 2.31 7.24
CA ILE A 125 6.78 3.10 6.99
C ILE A 125 6.56 4.58 7.31
N TYR A 126 5.41 5.14 6.94
CA TYR A 126 5.20 6.59 6.88
C TYR A 126 4.00 7.11 7.69
N GLY A 127 3.09 6.24 8.13
CA GLY A 127 1.78 6.61 8.66
C GLY A 127 1.48 5.97 10.02
N ASP A 128 0.26 5.45 10.16
CA ASP A 128 -0.17 4.79 11.39
C ASP A 128 0.35 3.35 11.44
N ARG A 129 1.52 3.22 12.05
CA ARG A 129 2.18 1.93 12.27
C ARG A 129 1.32 0.94 13.06
N GLN A 130 0.47 1.41 13.98
CA GLN A 130 -0.40 0.55 14.76
C GLN A 130 -1.56 0.02 13.92
N ALA A 131 -2.16 0.86 13.07
CA ALA A 131 -3.16 0.40 12.10
C ALA A 131 -2.57 -0.61 11.11
N ALA A 132 -1.34 -0.39 10.63
CA ALA A 132 -0.64 -1.35 9.79
C ALA A 132 -0.52 -2.74 10.46
N ILE A 133 -0.05 -2.79 11.70
CA ILE A 133 0.18 -4.04 12.44
C ILE A 133 -1.13 -4.72 12.87
N ARG A 134 -2.09 -3.96 13.39
CA ARG A 134 -3.30 -4.52 14.04
C ARG A 134 -4.46 -4.72 13.08
N ILE A 135 -4.50 -3.99 11.98
CA ILE A 135 -5.64 -3.95 11.06
C ILE A 135 -5.24 -4.47 9.68
N HIS A 136 -4.36 -3.75 8.98
CA HIS A 136 -4.13 -4.00 7.55
C HIS A 136 -3.36 -5.29 7.28
N ARG A 137 -2.28 -5.54 8.00
CA ARG A 137 -1.47 -6.76 7.84
C ARG A 137 -2.27 -8.04 8.16
N PRO A 138 -3.03 -8.13 9.28
CA PRO A 138 -3.92 -9.27 9.53
C PRO A 138 -5.10 -9.36 8.54
N ALA A 139 -5.62 -8.23 8.04
CA ALA A 139 -6.65 -8.25 7.00
C ALA A 139 -6.13 -8.90 5.71
N GLN A 140 -4.93 -8.50 5.25
CA GLN A 140 -4.32 -9.13 4.08
C GLN A 140 -4.11 -10.63 4.28
N GLN A 141 -3.59 -11.05 5.43
CA GLN A 141 -3.39 -12.46 5.73
C GLN A 141 -4.70 -13.26 5.66
N ARG A 142 -5.80 -12.72 6.20
CA ARG A 142 -7.12 -13.34 6.13
C ARG A 142 -7.62 -13.46 4.69
N MET A 143 -7.47 -12.43 3.87
CA MET A 143 -7.85 -12.46 2.45
C MET A 143 -7.08 -13.55 1.69
N ILE A 144 -5.78 -13.67 1.97
CA ILE A 144 -4.93 -14.71 1.40
C ILE A 144 -5.39 -16.10 1.84
N ALA A 145 -5.73 -16.28 3.12
CA ALA A 145 -6.23 -17.55 3.64
C ALA A 145 -7.56 -17.95 2.99
N MET A 146 -8.48 -17.00 2.78
CA MET A 146 -9.76 -17.24 2.08
C MET A 146 -9.56 -17.70 0.63
N ARG A 147 -8.44 -17.36 0.00
CA ARG A 147 -8.06 -17.81 -1.34
C ARG A 147 -7.23 -19.11 -1.36
N GLY A 148 -7.17 -19.81 -0.23
CA GLY A 148 -6.45 -21.09 -0.11
C GLY A 148 -4.95 -20.95 0.15
N GLY A 149 -4.48 -19.77 0.57
CA GLY A 149 -3.09 -19.49 0.87
C GLY A 149 -2.33 -18.79 -0.26
N ILE A 150 -1.18 -18.21 0.08
CA ILE A 150 -0.43 -17.31 -0.82
C ILE A 150 0.06 -18.02 -2.11
N GLU A 151 0.34 -19.31 -2.02
CA GLU A 151 0.79 -20.14 -3.15
C GLU A 151 -0.32 -20.37 -4.19
N LYS A 152 -1.59 -20.19 -3.82
CA LYS A 152 -2.75 -20.36 -4.70
C LYS A 152 -3.17 -19.10 -5.43
N LEU A 153 -2.53 -17.95 -5.14
CA LEU A 153 -2.87 -16.67 -5.75
C LEU A 153 -2.41 -16.55 -7.20
N GLY A 154 -1.45 -17.35 -7.65
CA GLY A 154 -0.94 -17.27 -9.03
C GLY A 154 -0.19 -15.97 -9.34
N PHE A 155 0.37 -15.32 -8.32
CA PHE A 155 1.21 -14.14 -8.51
C PHE A 155 2.56 -14.50 -9.15
N PRO A 156 3.15 -13.59 -9.94
CA PRO A 156 4.53 -13.72 -10.35
C PRO A 156 5.46 -13.86 -9.14
N VAL A 157 6.53 -14.64 -9.28
CA VAL A 157 7.55 -14.88 -8.25
C VAL A 157 8.03 -13.59 -7.60
N ILE A 158 8.27 -12.56 -8.42
CA ILE A 158 8.71 -11.25 -7.95
C ILE A 158 7.69 -10.56 -7.03
N THR A 159 6.40 -10.69 -7.32
CA THR A 159 5.34 -10.13 -6.47
C THR A 159 5.31 -10.86 -5.14
N LEU A 160 5.41 -12.19 -5.15
CA LEU A 160 5.50 -12.99 -3.93
C LEU A 160 6.73 -12.63 -3.10
N GLN A 161 7.87 -12.37 -3.74
CA GLN A 161 9.10 -11.93 -3.10
C GLN A 161 8.97 -10.54 -2.43
N LEU A 162 8.29 -9.60 -3.08
CA LEU A 162 7.98 -8.30 -2.46
C LEU A 162 7.00 -8.45 -1.29
N MET A 163 6.03 -9.36 -1.40
CA MET A 163 5.08 -9.67 -0.33
C MET A 163 5.74 -10.28 0.90
N THR A 164 6.67 -11.21 0.70
CA THR A 164 7.43 -11.80 1.81
C THR A 164 8.41 -10.80 2.41
N TRP A 165 9.02 -9.93 1.59
CA TRP A 165 9.89 -8.85 2.08
C TRP A 165 9.15 -7.90 3.03
N TYR A 166 8.02 -7.32 2.61
CA TYR A 166 7.36 -6.34 3.48
C TYR A 166 6.74 -6.98 4.73
N ASP A 167 6.34 -8.26 4.67
CA ASP A 167 5.87 -8.99 5.85
C ASP A 167 7.01 -9.24 6.83
N ALA A 168 8.21 -9.56 6.33
CA ALA A 168 9.43 -9.66 7.15
C ALA A 168 9.84 -8.31 7.75
N LEU A 169 9.76 -7.22 6.99
CA LEU A 169 9.99 -5.86 7.50
C LEU A 169 9.04 -5.53 8.67
N MET A 170 7.74 -5.73 8.44
CA MET A 170 6.74 -5.43 9.46
C MET A 170 6.93 -6.30 10.69
N ALA A 171 7.24 -7.59 10.52
CA ALA A 171 7.54 -8.52 11.59
C ALA A 171 8.75 -8.07 12.43
N ALA A 172 9.89 -7.83 11.76
CA ALA A 172 11.15 -7.45 12.37
C ALA A 172 11.00 -6.23 13.28
N GLU A 173 10.50 -5.12 12.73
CA GLU A 173 10.49 -3.88 13.51
C GLU A 173 9.31 -3.79 14.49
N SER A 174 8.33 -4.70 14.43
CA SER A 174 7.24 -4.82 15.42
C SER A 174 7.47 -5.87 16.51
N GLY A 175 8.56 -6.65 16.41
CA GLY A 175 8.83 -7.76 17.32
C GLY A 175 7.79 -8.89 17.20
N THR A 176 7.22 -9.09 16.01
CA THR A 176 6.25 -10.16 15.72
C THR A 176 6.82 -11.16 14.73
N VAL A 177 6.17 -12.30 14.55
CA VAL A 177 6.57 -13.30 13.56
C VAL A 177 6.01 -12.94 12.19
N ALA A 178 6.82 -13.09 11.14
CA ALA A 178 6.37 -12.96 9.75
C ALA A 178 5.35 -14.07 9.40
N TYR A 179 4.18 -13.69 8.87
CA TYR A 179 3.13 -14.63 8.47
C TYR A 179 3.57 -15.52 7.31
N PHE A 180 4.45 -15.02 6.45
CA PHE A 180 4.91 -15.69 5.24
C PHE A 180 6.37 -16.18 5.33
N LYS A 181 6.91 -16.34 6.54
CA LYS A 181 8.31 -16.74 6.78
C LYS A 181 8.75 -18.02 6.04
N ASP A 182 7.84 -18.97 5.85
CA ASP A 182 8.15 -20.27 5.24
C ASP A 182 8.01 -20.25 3.71
N VAL A 183 7.35 -19.24 3.15
CA VAL A 183 7.02 -19.15 1.72
C VAL A 183 8.28 -19.10 0.84
N PRO A 184 9.33 -18.31 1.17
CA PRO A 184 10.57 -18.31 0.40
C PRO A 184 11.19 -19.70 0.23
N LYS A 185 11.21 -20.47 1.33
CA LYS A 185 11.75 -21.84 1.31
C LYS A 185 10.87 -22.78 0.49
N LYS A 186 9.55 -22.71 0.66
CA LYS A 186 8.60 -23.59 -0.06
C LYS A 186 8.62 -23.38 -1.57
N LEU A 187 8.74 -22.12 -2.00
CA LEU A 187 8.68 -21.74 -3.42
C LEU A 187 10.06 -21.56 -4.06
N ALA A 188 11.15 -21.77 -3.31
CA ALA A 188 12.52 -21.51 -3.74
C ALA A 188 12.72 -20.09 -4.32
N ILE A 189 12.12 -19.10 -3.67
CA ILE A 189 12.26 -17.66 -4.01
C ILE A 189 13.17 -16.97 -3.00
N ALA A 190 13.61 -15.73 -3.29
CA ALA A 190 14.52 -15.04 -2.38
C ALA A 190 13.85 -14.79 -1.01
N SER A 191 14.59 -15.11 0.06
CA SER A 191 14.22 -14.79 1.43
C SER A 191 14.86 -13.49 1.90
N TYR A 192 14.37 -12.95 3.02
CA TYR A 192 14.95 -11.78 3.69
C TYR A 192 15.10 -12.12 5.17
N THR A 193 16.28 -11.89 5.74
CA THR A 193 16.39 -11.83 7.20
C THR A 193 15.71 -10.56 7.71
N GLU A 194 15.49 -10.48 9.03
CA GLU A 194 14.94 -9.28 9.67
C GLU A 194 15.80 -8.05 9.38
N GLU A 195 17.12 -8.18 9.53
CA GLU A 195 18.10 -7.11 9.26
C GLU A 195 18.12 -6.72 7.79
N GLU A 196 18.04 -7.70 6.88
CA GLU A 196 17.96 -7.43 5.45
C GLU A 196 16.69 -6.65 5.10
N ALA A 197 15.53 -7.05 5.60
CA ALA A 197 14.26 -6.40 5.28
C ALA A 197 14.25 -4.93 5.74
N VAL A 198 14.80 -4.66 6.93
CA VAL A 198 14.98 -3.31 7.46
C VAL A 198 15.97 -2.50 6.62
N ARG A 199 17.12 -3.10 6.24
CA ARG A 199 18.14 -2.46 5.42
C ARG A 199 17.59 -2.01 4.06
N VAL A 200 16.84 -2.87 3.36
CA VAL A 200 16.19 -2.52 2.08
C VAL A 200 15.37 -1.24 2.21
N THR A 201 14.60 -1.12 3.30
CA THR A 201 13.73 0.03 3.55
C THR A 201 14.53 1.29 3.87
N ASN A 202 15.56 1.18 4.71
CA ASN A 202 16.44 2.30 5.06
C ASN A 202 17.22 2.85 3.85
N GLU A 203 17.71 1.97 2.99
CA GLU A 203 18.45 2.38 1.79
C GLU A 203 17.53 2.94 0.70
N SER A 204 16.32 2.38 0.56
CA SER A 204 15.34 2.86 -0.44
C SER A 204 14.66 4.17 0.01
N SER A 205 14.50 4.37 1.32
CA SER A 205 13.89 5.58 1.91
C SER A 205 14.69 6.09 3.11
N PRO A 206 15.88 6.70 2.88
CA PRO A 206 16.77 7.15 3.95
C PRO A 206 16.17 8.27 4.81
N HIS A 207 15.21 9.02 4.25
CA HIS A 207 14.52 10.11 4.94
C HIS A 207 13.15 9.72 5.49
N ARG A 208 12.78 8.43 5.55
CA ARG A 208 11.43 8.01 6.00
C ARG A 208 10.99 8.62 7.33
N ASN A 209 11.93 8.82 8.26
CA ASN A 209 11.67 9.42 9.58
C ASN A 209 11.37 10.93 9.52
N LYS A 210 11.58 11.58 8.37
CA LYS A 210 11.20 12.98 8.13
C LYS A 210 9.79 13.11 7.53
N HIS A 211 9.14 11.99 7.21
CA HIS A 211 7.75 12.00 6.74
C HIS A 211 6.84 12.53 7.87
N PRO A 212 5.98 13.53 7.61
CA PRO A 212 5.18 14.19 8.66
C PRO A 212 4.05 13.31 9.22
N GLY A 213 3.82 12.14 8.65
CA GLY A 213 2.67 11.29 8.95
C GLY A 213 1.38 11.82 8.33
N TYR A 214 0.24 11.26 8.77
CA TYR A 214 -1.09 11.61 8.26
C TYR A 214 -2.03 12.17 9.33
N GLY A 215 -1.50 12.47 10.52
CA GLY A 215 -2.31 12.70 11.71
C GLY A 215 -3.02 11.42 12.17
N THR A 216 -3.38 11.36 13.45
CA THR A 216 -4.35 10.37 13.93
C THR A 216 -5.74 10.84 13.48
N MET A 217 -6.56 9.96 12.92
CA MET A 217 -8.00 10.21 12.97
C MET A 217 -8.40 10.09 14.45
N GLU A 218 -8.35 11.19 15.19
CA GLU A 218 -9.10 11.25 16.44
C GLU A 218 -10.55 10.99 16.03
N THR A 219 -11.11 9.88 16.50
CA THR A 219 -12.55 9.70 16.51
C THR A 219 -13.10 10.94 17.21
N PRO A 220 -14.02 11.72 16.60
CA PRO A 220 -14.61 12.84 17.30
C PRO A 220 -15.13 12.31 18.62
N LYS A 221 -14.62 12.85 19.75
CA LYS A 221 -15.26 12.60 21.04
C LYS A 221 -16.69 13.05 20.84
N LEU A 222 -17.64 12.11 20.89
CA LEU A 222 -19.03 12.44 21.11
C LEU A 222 -19.05 13.38 22.30
N SER A 223 -19.44 14.62 22.07
CA SER A 223 -19.57 15.61 23.13
C SER A 223 -20.57 15.06 24.14
N GLU A 224 -20.08 14.59 25.28
CA GLU A 224 -20.92 14.40 26.46
C GLU A 224 -21.43 15.80 26.85
N GLY A 225 -22.67 16.11 26.48
CA GLY A 225 -23.23 17.42 26.78
C GLY A 225 -24.41 17.84 25.94
N ALA A 226 -25.44 17.01 25.82
CA ALA A 226 -26.80 17.50 25.60
C ALA A 226 -27.66 16.95 26.73
N ALA A 227 -27.70 17.69 27.84
CA ALA A 227 -28.69 17.47 28.88
C ALA A 227 -30.08 17.62 28.24
N ALA A 228 -30.87 16.55 28.31
CA ALA A 228 -32.27 16.59 27.92
C ALA A 228 -33.02 17.60 28.82
N PRO A 229 -33.86 18.49 28.27
CA PRO A 229 -34.63 19.40 29.09
C PRO A 229 -35.63 18.63 29.94
N CYS A 230 -35.52 18.82 31.26
CA CYS A 230 -36.45 18.34 32.26
C CYS A 230 -37.82 18.98 32.04
N VAL A 231 -38.85 18.17 31.79
CA VAL A 231 -40.24 18.63 31.68
C VAL A 231 -40.80 18.77 33.09
N THR A 232 -40.89 20.00 33.59
CA THR A 232 -41.68 20.32 34.78
C THR A 232 -43.16 20.32 34.41
N ALA A 233 -43.92 19.39 34.98
CA ALA A 233 -45.37 19.41 34.97
C ALA A 233 -45.87 20.36 36.07
N GLU A 234 -46.55 21.44 35.67
CA GLU A 234 -47.39 22.22 36.57
C GLU A 234 -48.86 21.81 36.36
N ARG A 235 -49.56 21.63 37.48
CA ARG A 235 -51.01 21.50 37.61
C ARG A 235 -51.61 22.85 37.93
#